data_AF-A0A814TGV4-F1
#
_entry.id   AF-A0A814TGV4-F1
#
_cell.length_a   1.000
_cell.length_b   1.000
_cell.length_c   1.000
_cell.angle_alpha   90.00
_cell.angle_beta   90.00
_cell.angle_gamma   90.00
#
_symmetry.space_group_name_H-M   'P 1'
#
loop_
_entity.id
_entity.type
_entity.pdbx_description
1 polymer ?
#
loop_
_entity_poly.entity_id
_entity_poly.type
_entity_poly.pdbx_seq_one_letter_code
_entity_poly.pdbx_strand_id
1 'polypeptide(L)' 'MIDYITSNRGVITDPIYPEAVRMFCVNLFRTLPPISNPTGADYDPEE' A
#
# COMPACT_ATOMS: atom_id res chain seq x y z
N MET A 1 -12.04 -0.74 -8.91
CA MET A 1 -12.36 -1.12 -7.51
C MET A 1 -12.48 0.10 -6.62
N ILE A 2 -11.47 0.98 -6.57
CA ILE A 2 -11.53 2.24 -5.81
C ILE A 2 -12.75 3.07 -6.23
N ASP A 3 -12.93 3.30 -7.54
CA ASP A 3 -14.06 4.07 -8.08
C ASP A 3 -15.43 3.52 -7.70
N TYR A 4 -15.53 2.20 -7.54
CA TYR A 4 -16.77 1.55 -7.11
C TYR A 4 -17.06 1.80 -5.63
N ILE A 5 -16.03 1.72 -4.77
CA ILE A 5 -16.17 1.96 -3.33
C ILE A 5 -16.43 3.44 -3.04
N THR A 6 -15.81 4.36 -3.78
CA THR A 6 -16.02 5.80 -3.60
C THR A 6 -17.38 6.27 -4.11
N SER A 7 -17.92 5.64 -5.15
CA SER A 7 -19.21 6.04 -5.75
C SER A 7 -20.44 5.39 -5.10
N ASN A 8 -20.27 4.31 -4.33
CA ASN A 8 -21.38 3.56 -3.73
C ASN A 8 -21.26 3.52 -2.20
N ARG A 9 -22.31 3.94 -1.49
CA ARG A 9 -22.37 3.89 -0.01
C ARG A 9 -22.95 2.57 0.50
N GLY A 10 -22.51 2.14 1.68
CA GLY A 10 -23.01 0.91 2.33
C GLY A 10 -22.48 -0.40 1.73
N VAL A 11 -21.52 -0.32 0.81
CA VAL A 11 -20.93 -1.49 0.14
C VAL A 11 -19.86 -2.18 0.97
N ILE A 12 -19.31 -1.53 2.00
CA ILE A 12 -18.39 -2.15 2.95
C ILE A 12 -19.22 -2.81 4.05
N THR A 13 -19.22 -4.14 4.04
CA THR A 13 -19.96 -5.01 4.98
C THR A 13 -18.99 -5.87 5.79
N ASP A 14 -19.44 -6.42 6.92
CA ASP A 14 -18.60 -7.24 7.81
C ASP A 14 -17.77 -8.34 7.11
N PRO A 15 -18.30 -9.08 6.12
CA PRO A 15 -17.51 -10.09 5.40
C PRO A 15 -16.37 -9.53 4.54
N ILE A 16 -16.44 -8.25 4.12
CA ILE A 16 -15.42 -7.63 3.25
C ILE A 16 -14.19 -7.20 4.04
N TYR A 17 -14.34 -6.86 5.32
CA TYR A 17 -13.23 -6.41 6.17
C TYR A 17 -12.03 -7.38 6.20
N PRO A 18 -12.18 -8.69 6.48
CA PRO A 18 -11.04 -9.60 6.52
C PRO A 18 -10.36 -9.75 5.16
N GLU A 19 -11.12 -9.71 4.06
CA GLU A 19 -10.58 -9.84 2.70
C GLU A 19 -9.83 -8.58 2.26
N ALA A 20 -10.33 -7.39 2.61
CA ALA A 20 -9.64 -6.13 2.34
C ALA A 20 -8.30 -6.04 3.09
N VAL A 21 -8.28 -6.46 4.36
CA VAL A 21 -7.05 -6.51 5.17
C VAL A 21 -6.07 -7.52 4.57
N ARG A 22 -6.53 -8.74 4.24
CA ARG A 22 -5.67 -9.75 3.59
C ARG A 22 -5.09 -9.24 2.28
N MET A 23 -5.90 -8.62 1.43
CA MET A 23 -5.47 -8.03 0.16
C MET A 23 -4.38 -6.98 0.39
N PHE A 24 -4.58 -6.08 1.35
CA PHE A 24 -3.58 -5.07 1.70
C PHE A 24 -2.26 -5.70 2.20
N CYS A 25 -2.35 -6.66 3.13
CA CYS A 25 -1.19 -7.35 3.68
C CYS A 25 -0.38 -8.08 2.60
N VAL A 26 -1.03 -8.86 1.74
CA VAL A 26 -0.35 -9.65 0.69
C VAL A 26 0.37 -8.76 -0.33
N ASN A 27 -0.18 -7.59 -0.65
CA ASN A 27 0.40 -6.71 -1.65
C ASN A 27 1.48 -5.78 -1.08
N LEU A 28 1.34 -5.34 0.18
CA LEU A 28 2.23 -4.34 0.75
C LEU A 28 3.33 -4.92 1.64
N PHE A 29 3.05 -5.97 2.41
CA PHE A 29 4.01 -6.49 3.38
C PHE A 29 5.05 -7.36 2.70
N ARG A 30 6.16 -6.74 2.35
CA ARG A 30 7.38 -7.39 1.88
C ARG A 30 8.59 -6.69 2.50
N THR A 31 9.67 -7.45 2.65
CA THR A 31 10.97 -6.85 2.96
C THR A 31 11.30 -5.84 1.88
N LEU A 32 11.71 -4.64 2.29
CA LEU A 32 12.22 -3.65 1.35
C LEU A 32 13.46 -4.22 0.65
N PRO A 33 13.64 -3.96 -0.65
CA PRO A 33 14.88 -4.29 -1.31
C PRO A 33 16.05 -3.58 -0.59
N PRO A 34 17.27 -4.13 -0.64
CA PRO A 34 18.43 -3.45 -0.10
C PRO A 34 18.51 -2.04 -0.67
N ILE A 35 18.91 -1.08 0.18
CA ILE A 35 18.99 0.32 -0.19
C ILE A 35 19.97 0.43 -1.36
N SER A 36 19.49 0.93 -2.51
CA SER A 36 20.29 1.05 -3.72
C SER A 36 21.44 2.05 -3.58
N ASN A 37 21.39 2.93 -2.57
CA ASN A 37 22.46 3.85 -2.22
C ASN A 37 23.16 3.48 -0.90
N PRO A 38 24.28 2.74 -0.94
CA PRO A 38 24.97 2.21 0.25
C PRO A 38 25.79 3.26 1.02
N THR A 39 25.97 4.45 0.47
CA THR A 39 26.72 5.56 1.06
C THR A 39 25.92 6.80 0.78
N GLY A 40 25.50 7.55 1.80
CA GLY A 40 24.72 8.78 1.66
C GLY A 40 25.49 9.93 0.99
N ALA A 41 25.94 9.71 -0.24
CA ALA A 41 26.69 10.65 -1.08
C ALA A 41 25.81 11.32 -2.15
N ASP A 42 24.55 10.88 -2.32
CA ASP A 42 23.54 11.54 -3.16
C ASP A 42 22.34 11.95 -2.30
N TYR A 43 22.59 12.73 -1.25
CA TYR A 43 21.54 13.59 -0.68
C TYR A 43 21.64 14.91 -1.43
N ASP A 44 21.07 14.97 -2.63
CA ASP A 44 20.71 16.25 -3.22
C ASP A 44 19.43 16.70 -2.50
N PRO A 45 19.43 17.80 -1.71
CA PRO A 45 18.22 18.27 -1.03
C PRO A 45 17.07 18.64 -1.99
N GLU A 46 17.34 18.68 -3.30
CA GLU A 46 16.37 18.96 -4.37
C GLU A 46 15.83 17.70 -5.09
N GLU A 47 16.28 16.48 -4.74
CA GLU A 47 15.72 15.19 -5.23
C GLU A 47 14.97 14.42 -4.13
#